data_AF-A0ABD0MXP7-F1
#
_entry.id   AF-A0ABD0MXP7-F1
#
_cell.length_a   1.000
_cell.length_b   1.000
_cell.length_c   1.000
_cell.angle_alpha   90.00
_cell.angle_beta   90.00
_cell.angle_gamma   90.00
#
_symmetry.space_group_name_H-M   'P 1'
#
loop_
_entity.id
_entity.type
_entity.pdbx_description
1 polymer ?
#
loop_
_entity_poly.entity_id
_entity_poly.type
_entity_poly.pdbx_seq_one_letter_code
_entity_poly.pdbx_strand_id
1 'polypeptide(L)'
;MANGQQITKLHVSTSKDEEEILGAQGYEFISGNLNQGAGNQVTTDAKEEPALLQDGWERLACDLNRNAGGNFIYLWVKREKLSYICEITASVDFVSDKHLFELGYTRVDEDTNRGTGGNYVFLWYRCITDKSKALTALNISTSLQEEAKLQASGFKKLSVNLNKGTSGKDVYAWHKKEGCESQIQAMLLLINSKAWN
;
A
#
# COMPACT_ATOMS: atom_id res chain seq x y z
N MET A 1 -2.24 20.16 19.54
CA MET A 1 -3.36 19.18 19.58
C MET A 1 -4.61 19.90 19.09
N ALA A 2 -5.14 19.55 17.93
CA ALA A 2 -6.36 20.15 17.40
C ALA A 2 -7.58 19.69 18.23
N ASN A 3 -8.23 20.64 18.91
CA ASN A 3 -9.58 20.70 19.48
C ASN A 3 -10.51 19.46 19.41
N GLY A 4 -10.10 18.30 19.94
CA GLY A 4 -11.01 17.14 20.09
C GLY A 4 -11.62 16.64 18.77
N GLN A 5 -11.04 17.01 17.63
CA GLN A 5 -11.54 16.65 16.31
C GLN A 5 -10.93 15.29 15.94
N GLN A 6 -11.78 14.34 15.59
CA GLN A 6 -11.36 12.99 15.26
C GLN A 6 -10.49 12.99 14.00
N ILE A 7 -9.32 12.34 14.06
CA ILE A 7 -8.48 12.11 12.88
C ILE A 7 -9.23 11.14 11.95
N THR A 8 -9.67 11.63 10.79
CA THR A 8 -10.42 10.83 9.80
C THR A 8 -9.52 10.30 8.69
N LYS A 9 -8.39 10.95 8.45
CA LYS A 9 -7.34 10.54 7.51
C LYS A 9 -5.97 10.88 8.09
N LEU A 10 -5.01 10.00 7.83
CA LEU A 10 -3.61 10.19 8.18
C LEU A 10 -2.78 9.78 6.97
N HIS A 11 -1.76 10.55 6.68
CA HIS A 11 -0.83 10.30 5.59
C HIS A 11 0.59 10.64 6.05
N VAL A 12 1.57 9.97 5.48
CA VAL A 12 2.99 10.32 5.66
C VAL A 12 3.52 10.77 4.30
N SER A 13 3.89 12.04 4.20
CA SER A 13 4.53 12.56 3.00
C SER A 13 6.02 12.23 3.01
N THR A 14 6.55 11.96 1.82
CA THR A 14 7.98 11.69 1.58
C THR A 14 8.61 12.69 0.60
N SER A 15 7.80 13.57 0.02
CA SER A 15 8.23 14.61 -0.91
C SER A 15 7.47 15.92 -0.69
N LYS A 16 8.05 17.02 -1.15
CA LYS A 16 7.41 18.34 -1.09
C LYS A 16 6.15 18.42 -1.96
N ASP A 17 6.16 17.75 -3.11
CA ASP A 17 4.98 17.68 -3.99
C ASP A 17 3.80 17.00 -3.27
N GLU A 18 4.05 15.93 -2.53
CA GLU A 18 3.03 15.27 -1.70
C GLU A 18 2.51 16.22 -0.61
N GLU A 19 3.38 16.98 0.07
CA GLU A 19 2.96 17.97 1.08
C GLU A 19 2.05 19.05 0.49
N GLU A 20 2.37 19.57 -0.69
CA GLU A 20 1.55 20.57 -1.38
C GLU A 20 0.18 20.00 -1.78
N ILE A 21 0.15 18.77 -2.29
CA ILE A 21 -1.11 18.10 -2.66
C ILE A 21 -1.95 17.79 -1.41
N LEU A 22 -1.33 17.29 -0.34
CA LEU A 22 -1.99 17.04 0.94
C LEU A 22 -2.56 18.33 1.53
N GLY A 23 -1.81 19.42 1.52
CA GLY A 23 -2.28 20.73 1.95
C GLY A 23 -3.48 21.22 1.12
N ALA A 24 -3.42 21.06 -0.21
CA ALA A 24 -4.55 21.36 -1.10
C ALA A 24 -5.78 20.47 -0.85
N GLN A 25 -5.59 19.25 -0.34
CA GLN A 25 -6.64 18.33 0.10
C GLN A 25 -7.14 18.61 1.54
N GLY A 26 -6.62 19.65 2.20
CA GLY A 26 -7.02 20.04 3.56
C GLY A 26 -6.37 19.23 4.67
N TYR A 27 -5.27 18.53 4.41
CA TYR A 27 -4.46 17.93 5.47
C TYR A 27 -3.70 19.01 6.24
N GLU A 28 -3.55 18.78 7.54
CA GLU A 28 -2.73 19.61 8.42
C GLU A 28 -1.55 18.79 8.94
N PHE A 29 -0.41 19.45 9.14
CA PHE A 29 0.76 18.82 9.75
C PHE A 29 0.48 18.44 11.22
N ILE A 30 0.81 17.21 11.58
CA ILE A 30 0.80 16.77 12.97
C ILE A 30 2.13 17.17 13.61
N SER A 31 2.08 18.10 14.56
CA SER A 31 3.24 18.57 15.33
C SER A 31 3.35 17.94 16.73
N GLY A 32 2.76 16.75 16.94
CA GLY A 32 2.67 16.08 18.24
C GLY A 32 3.37 14.71 18.28
N ASN A 33 3.43 14.12 19.47
CA ASN A 33 3.93 12.75 19.65
C ASN A 33 2.95 11.75 18.99
N LEU A 34 3.44 11.02 17.99
CA LEU A 34 2.65 10.04 17.22
C LEU A 34 2.16 8.84 18.04
N ASN A 35 2.66 8.66 19.27
CA ASN A 35 2.21 7.60 20.18
C ASN A 35 1.13 8.06 21.17
N GLN A 36 0.68 9.32 21.11
CA GLN A 36 -0.36 9.85 21.99
C GLN A 36 -1.72 9.86 21.27
N GLY A 37 -2.41 8.71 21.30
CA GLY A 37 -3.76 8.57 20.72
C GLY A 37 -4.21 7.12 20.62
N ALA A 38 -5.54 6.88 20.62
CA ALA A 38 -6.11 5.53 20.50
C ALA A 38 -6.24 5.01 19.05
N GLY A 39 -5.92 5.85 18.05
CA GLY A 39 -6.16 5.56 16.62
C GLY A 39 -4.91 5.36 15.77
N ASN A 40 -3.72 5.46 16.35
CA ASN A 40 -2.44 5.28 15.69
C ASN A 40 -1.46 4.45 16.55
N GLN A 41 -0.58 3.71 15.90
CA GLN A 41 0.47 2.89 16.53
C GLN A 41 1.75 2.98 15.70
N VAL A 42 2.91 2.78 16.33
CA VAL A 42 4.21 2.72 15.65
C VAL A 42 4.85 1.37 15.95
N THR A 43 5.26 0.65 14.92
CA THR A 43 6.07 -0.57 15.08
C THR A 43 7.54 -0.25 14.88
N THR A 44 8.39 -0.90 15.65
CA THR A 44 9.86 -0.80 15.53
C THR A 44 10.53 -2.17 15.35
N ASP A 45 9.75 -3.25 15.41
CA ASP A 45 10.11 -4.61 15.05
C ASP A 45 9.03 -5.20 14.12
N ALA A 46 9.47 -5.83 13.02
CA ALA A 46 8.59 -6.47 12.05
C ALA A 46 7.73 -7.59 12.67
N LYS A 47 8.12 -8.17 13.81
CA LYS A 47 7.35 -9.19 14.53
C LYS A 47 6.04 -8.65 15.14
N GLU A 48 5.91 -7.33 15.27
CA GLU A 48 4.71 -6.68 15.80
C GLU A 48 3.59 -6.59 14.73
N GLU A 49 3.99 -6.51 13.46
CA GLU A 49 3.10 -6.23 12.32
C GLU A 49 2.00 -7.28 12.08
N PRO A 50 2.24 -8.61 12.22
CA PRO A 50 1.20 -9.60 12.01
C PRO A 50 0.00 -9.45 12.96
N ALA A 51 0.26 -9.13 14.23
CA ALA A 51 -0.78 -8.93 15.23
C ALA A 51 -1.63 -7.70 14.91
N LEU A 52 -0.99 -6.59 14.50
CA LEU A 52 -1.68 -5.38 14.07
C LEU A 52 -2.58 -5.63 12.86
N LEU A 53 -2.10 -6.37 11.86
CA LEU A 53 -2.94 -6.74 10.70
C LEU A 53 -4.14 -7.61 11.08
N GLN A 54 -3.94 -8.60 11.95
CA GLN A 54 -5.03 -9.46 12.44
C GLN A 54 -6.09 -8.64 13.21
N ASP A 55 -5.64 -7.63 13.95
CA ASP A 55 -6.51 -6.70 14.68
C ASP A 55 -7.13 -5.60 13.80
N GLY A 56 -6.91 -5.64 12.48
CA GLY A 56 -7.50 -4.73 11.49
C GLY A 56 -6.84 -3.35 11.44
N TRP A 57 -5.59 -3.23 11.89
CA TRP A 57 -4.79 -2.02 11.68
C TRP A 57 -4.27 -1.97 10.24
N GLU A 58 -4.24 -0.76 9.69
CA GLU A 58 -3.74 -0.48 8.35
C GLU A 58 -2.35 0.16 8.46
N ARG A 59 -1.33 -0.44 7.82
CA ARG A 59 0.01 0.16 7.72
C ARG A 59 -0.03 1.33 6.75
N LEU A 60 0.41 2.50 7.20
CA LEU A 60 0.64 3.64 6.31
C LEU A 60 1.92 3.43 5.52
N ALA A 61 1.98 4.13 4.38
CA ALA A 61 2.91 3.82 3.31
C ALA A 61 4.33 3.63 3.85
N CYS A 62 4.97 4.66 4.42
CA CYS A 62 6.42 4.63 4.47
C CYS A 62 7.15 4.16 5.73
N ASP A 63 8.31 3.54 5.52
CA ASP A 63 9.34 3.36 6.56
C ASP A 63 9.85 4.73 7.02
N LEU A 64 9.51 5.09 8.25
CA LEU A 64 9.90 6.35 8.89
C LEU A 64 11.41 6.42 9.17
N ASN A 65 12.11 5.29 9.13
CA ASN A 65 13.56 5.20 9.34
C ASN A 65 14.35 5.04 8.03
N ARG A 66 13.70 5.30 6.89
CA ARG A 66 14.31 5.18 5.57
C ARG A 66 15.58 6.01 5.48
N ASN A 67 16.65 5.38 4.98
CA ASN A 67 18.01 5.93 4.83
C ASN A 67 18.76 6.26 6.14
N ALA A 68 18.13 6.14 7.30
CA ALA A 68 18.81 6.29 8.60
C ALA A 68 19.47 4.98 9.08
N GLY A 69 19.04 3.84 8.53
CA GLY A 69 19.54 2.50 8.89
C GLY A 69 18.98 2.02 10.25
N GLY A 70 19.11 0.73 10.54
CA GLY A 70 18.48 0.10 11.71
C GLY A 70 17.15 -0.56 11.35
N ASN A 71 16.23 -0.66 12.32
CA ASN A 71 14.95 -1.34 12.11
C ASN A 71 14.02 -0.48 11.22
N PHE A 72 13.14 -1.16 10.48
CA PHE A 72 12.04 -0.51 9.79
C PHE A 72 11.03 0.02 10.81
N ILE A 73 10.61 1.27 10.65
CA ILE A 73 9.64 1.92 11.53
C ILE A 73 8.40 2.25 10.73
N TYR A 74 7.26 1.67 11.08
CA TYR A 74 6.01 1.92 10.36
C TYR A 74 4.95 2.53 11.26
N LEU A 75 4.19 3.46 10.69
CA LEU A 75 2.99 4.04 11.30
C LEU A 75 1.77 3.23 10.89
N TRP A 76 0.90 2.93 11.84
CA TRP A 76 -0.32 2.16 11.67
C TRP A 76 -1.52 2.99 12.11
N VAL A 77 -2.66 2.79 11.45
CA VAL A 77 -3.91 3.45 11.80
C VAL A 77 -5.05 2.45 11.92
N LYS A 78 -5.96 2.71 12.85
CA LYS A 78 -7.21 1.96 12.97
C LYS A 78 -8.37 2.90 12.67
N ARG A 79 -9.07 2.63 11.57
CA ARG A 79 -10.22 3.44 11.15
C ARG A 79 -11.47 3.02 11.92
N GLU A 80 -12.31 3.98 12.24
CA GLU A 80 -13.63 3.71 12.82
C GLU A 80 -14.52 2.94 11.83
N LYS A 81 -14.42 3.26 10.54
CA LYS A 81 -15.13 2.57 9.46
C LYS A 81 -14.14 1.75 8.64
N LEU A 82 -14.49 0.48 8.41
CA LEU A 82 -13.72 -0.40 7.54
C LEU A 82 -13.56 0.22 6.15
N SER A 83 -12.36 0.08 5.61
CA SER A 83 -12.02 0.46 4.26
C SER A 83 -11.60 -0.79 3.48
N TYR A 84 -11.94 -0.83 2.20
CA TYR A 84 -11.67 -1.96 1.33
C TYR A 84 -10.95 -1.48 0.08
N ILE A 85 -9.90 -2.20 -0.32
CA ILE A 85 -9.20 -1.95 -1.56
C ILE A 85 -10.17 -2.19 -2.72
N CYS A 86 -10.45 -1.16 -3.51
CA CYS A 86 -11.32 -1.24 -4.67
C CYS A 86 -10.57 -1.24 -5.99
N GLU A 87 -9.34 -0.72 -6.01
CA GLU A 87 -8.50 -0.63 -7.20
C GLU A 87 -7.04 -0.84 -6.83
N ILE A 88 -6.28 -1.45 -7.75
CA ILE A 88 -4.82 -1.53 -7.71
C ILE A 88 -4.24 -1.12 -9.07
N THR A 89 -3.04 -0.57 -9.06
CA THR A 89 -2.25 -0.29 -10.25
C THR A 89 -0.75 -0.39 -9.93
N ALA A 90 0.11 -0.17 -10.91
CA ALA A 90 1.55 -0.09 -10.71
C ALA A 90 2.17 1.02 -11.57
N SER A 91 3.33 1.52 -11.15
CA SER A 91 4.18 2.44 -11.92
C SER A 91 5.58 1.86 -12.06
N VAL A 92 6.34 2.32 -13.06
CA VAL A 92 7.74 1.88 -13.33
C VAL A 92 8.75 3.02 -13.20
N ASP A 93 8.31 4.12 -12.62
CA ASP A 93 9.05 5.34 -12.37
C ASP A 93 8.32 6.18 -11.31
N PHE A 94 8.93 7.30 -10.93
CA PHE A 94 8.36 8.32 -10.05
C PHE A 94 7.51 9.37 -10.79
N VAL A 95 7.49 9.35 -12.13
CA VAL A 95 6.79 10.37 -12.93
C VAL A 95 5.28 10.28 -12.70
N SER A 96 4.78 9.05 -12.50
CA SER A 96 3.36 8.79 -12.27
C SER A 96 2.89 9.10 -10.85
N ASP A 97 3.80 9.29 -9.88
CA ASP A 97 3.48 9.40 -8.46
C ASP A 97 2.48 10.53 -8.18
N LYS A 98 2.81 11.73 -8.65
CA LYS A 98 1.97 12.92 -8.46
C LYS A 98 0.55 12.68 -8.98
N HIS A 99 0.43 12.16 -10.20
CA HIS A 99 -0.86 11.91 -10.81
C HIS A 99 -1.67 10.84 -10.06
N LEU A 100 -1.03 9.73 -9.68
CA LEU A 100 -1.68 8.64 -8.93
C LEU A 100 -2.13 9.12 -7.55
N PHE A 101 -1.32 9.96 -6.91
CA PHE A 101 -1.63 10.57 -5.64
C PHE A 101 -2.83 11.53 -5.71
N GLU A 102 -2.88 12.37 -6.75
CA GLU A 102 -4.04 13.25 -7.04
C GLU A 102 -5.33 12.44 -7.28
N LEU A 103 -5.23 11.24 -7.86
CA LEU A 103 -6.34 10.31 -8.02
C LEU A 103 -6.73 9.57 -6.73
N GLY A 104 -6.03 9.81 -5.63
CA GLY A 104 -6.30 9.23 -4.31
C GLY A 104 -5.74 7.83 -4.12
N TYR A 105 -4.75 7.43 -4.91
CA TYR A 105 -4.02 6.18 -4.67
C TYR A 105 -3.01 6.35 -3.54
N THR A 106 -2.83 5.28 -2.78
CA THR A 106 -1.76 5.10 -1.81
C THR A 106 -0.72 4.17 -2.39
N ARG A 107 0.55 4.58 -2.37
CA ARG A 107 1.68 3.74 -2.77
C ARG A 107 1.93 2.67 -1.70
N VAL A 108 2.11 1.42 -2.10
CA VAL A 108 2.77 0.42 -1.26
C VAL A 108 4.26 0.79 -1.24
N ASP A 109 4.79 1.11 -0.07
CA ASP A 109 6.11 1.73 0.06
C ASP A 109 7.28 0.77 -0.11
N GLU A 110 7.27 -0.01 -1.18
CA GLU A 110 8.38 -0.86 -1.55
C GLU A 110 8.49 -0.95 -3.06
N ASP A 111 9.73 -0.84 -3.53
CA ASP A 111 10.10 -1.10 -4.91
C ASP A 111 10.20 -2.62 -5.10
N THR A 112 9.37 -3.19 -5.98
CA THR A 112 9.41 -4.63 -6.29
C THR A 112 10.74 -5.06 -6.91
N ASN A 113 11.53 -4.11 -7.42
CA ASN A 113 12.86 -4.30 -7.97
C ASN A 113 13.99 -3.84 -7.03
N ARG A 114 13.71 -3.58 -5.74
CA ARG A 114 14.71 -3.04 -4.81
C ARG A 114 16.02 -3.84 -4.86
N GLY A 115 17.12 -3.14 -5.12
CA GLY A 115 18.47 -3.71 -5.15
C GLY A 115 18.86 -4.46 -6.43
N THR A 116 18.00 -4.49 -7.45
CA THR A 116 18.27 -5.19 -8.72
C THR A 116 18.93 -4.31 -9.79
N GLY A 117 18.91 -2.99 -9.61
CA GLY A 117 19.36 -2.03 -10.64
C GLY A 117 18.41 -1.87 -11.84
N GLY A 118 17.23 -2.51 -11.81
CA GLY A 118 16.16 -2.31 -12.78
C GLY A 118 15.37 -1.01 -12.54
N ASN A 119 14.19 -0.91 -13.17
CA ASN A 119 13.30 0.24 -12.94
C ASN A 119 12.79 0.26 -11.49
N TYR A 120 12.44 1.43 -10.98
CA TYR A 120 11.68 1.56 -9.73
C TYR A 120 10.23 1.18 -9.99
N VAL A 121 9.79 0.05 -9.47
CA VAL A 121 8.45 -0.48 -9.74
C VAL A 121 7.64 -0.50 -8.46
N PHE A 122 6.55 0.29 -8.43
CA PHE A 122 5.72 0.45 -7.24
C PHE A 122 4.31 -0.07 -7.48
N LEU A 123 3.75 -0.74 -6.49
CA LEU A 123 2.32 -1.06 -6.43
C LEU A 123 1.55 0.08 -5.75
N TRP A 124 0.33 0.31 -6.21
CA TRP A 124 -0.57 1.34 -5.69
C TRP A 124 -1.95 0.76 -5.46
N TYR A 125 -2.67 1.28 -4.48
CA TYR A 125 -4.05 0.88 -4.20
C TYR A 125 -4.92 2.07 -3.80
N ARG A 126 -6.23 1.94 -3.96
CA ARG A 126 -7.21 2.90 -3.45
C ARG A 126 -8.30 2.20 -2.66
N CYS A 127 -8.73 2.81 -1.57
CA CYS A 127 -9.75 2.25 -0.68
C CYS A 127 -11.09 2.99 -0.78
N ILE A 128 -12.18 2.27 -0.49
CA ILE A 128 -13.53 2.80 -0.36
C ILE A 128 -14.24 2.14 0.83
N THR A 129 -15.29 2.77 1.37
CA THR A 129 -16.15 2.18 2.41
C THR A 129 -17.27 1.32 1.85
N ASP A 130 -17.61 1.48 0.57
CA ASP A 130 -18.63 0.70 -0.13
C ASP A 130 -18.11 -0.71 -0.46
N LYS A 131 -18.46 -1.66 0.40
CA LYS A 131 -18.09 -3.08 0.30
C LYS A 131 -18.41 -3.70 -1.06
N SER A 132 -19.47 -3.25 -1.74
CA SER A 132 -19.89 -3.78 -3.05
C SER A 132 -18.92 -3.40 -4.20
N LYS A 133 -18.02 -2.45 -3.95
CA LYS A 133 -17.04 -1.95 -4.93
C LYS A 133 -15.64 -2.52 -4.74
N ALA A 134 -15.40 -3.23 -3.64
CA ALA A 134 -14.11 -3.77 -3.28
C ALA A 134 -13.64 -4.90 -4.19
N LEU A 135 -12.32 -5.05 -4.30
CA LEU A 135 -11.67 -6.23 -4.84
C LEU A 135 -11.83 -7.39 -3.87
N THR A 136 -11.90 -8.61 -4.42
CA THR A 136 -12.09 -9.83 -3.63
C THR A 136 -10.97 -10.85 -3.80
N ALA A 137 -10.08 -10.66 -4.77
CA ALA A 137 -8.86 -11.45 -4.86
C ALA A 137 -7.73 -10.67 -5.56
N LEU A 138 -6.50 -10.94 -5.13
CA LEU A 138 -5.27 -10.57 -5.81
C LEU A 138 -4.50 -11.84 -6.17
N ASN A 139 -3.72 -11.79 -7.25
CA ASN A 139 -2.84 -12.89 -7.62
C ASN A 139 -1.60 -12.37 -8.37
N ILE A 140 -0.59 -13.22 -8.53
CA ILE A 140 0.63 -12.94 -9.28
C ILE A 140 0.83 -14.05 -10.31
N SER A 141 1.26 -13.69 -11.52
CA SER A 141 1.74 -14.66 -12.51
C SER A 141 3.21 -14.42 -12.82
N THR A 142 3.94 -15.52 -13.01
CA THR A 142 5.36 -15.55 -13.42
C THR A 142 5.58 -16.35 -14.70
N SER A 143 4.49 -16.80 -15.33
CA SER A 143 4.50 -17.59 -16.55
C SER A 143 3.21 -17.43 -17.36
N LEU A 144 3.30 -17.62 -18.68
CA LEU A 144 2.14 -17.57 -19.58
C LEU A 144 1.06 -18.59 -19.22
N GLN A 145 1.43 -19.75 -18.64
CA GLN A 145 0.46 -20.75 -18.21
C GLN A 145 -0.38 -20.26 -17.03
N GLU A 146 0.24 -19.57 -16.06
CA GLU A 146 -0.48 -18.93 -14.95
C GLU A 146 -1.35 -17.79 -15.45
N GLU A 147 -0.87 -16.98 -16.38
CA GLU A 147 -1.67 -15.91 -17.01
C GLU A 147 -2.94 -16.48 -17.65
N ALA A 148 -2.82 -17.55 -18.44
CA ALA A 148 -3.97 -18.20 -19.08
C ALA A 148 -4.97 -18.74 -18.04
N LYS A 149 -4.49 -19.35 -16.95
CA LYS A 149 -5.35 -19.85 -15.85
C LYS A 149 -6.08 -18.71 -15.14
N LEU A 150 -5.40 -17.63 -14.80
CA LEU A 150 -5.98 -16.48 -14.11
C LEU A 150 -7.01 -15.77 -14.99
N GLN A 151 -6.69 -15.59 -16.27
CA GLN A 151 -7.60 -15.03 -17.27
C GLN A 151 -8.87 -15.89 -17.41
N ALA A 152 -8.72 -17.21 -17.56
CA ALA A 152 -9.84 -18.14 -17.62
C ALA A 152 -10.69 -18.15 -16.33
N SER A 153 -10.06 -17.84 -15.20
CA SER A 153 -10.70 -17.71 -13.89
C SER A 153 -11.31 -16.32 -13.65
N GLY A 154 -11.33 -15.42 -14.65
CA GLY A 154 -11.97 -14.11 -14.56
C GLY A 154 -11.17 -13.03 -13.84
N PHE A 155 -9.88 -13.25 -13.58
CA PHE A 155 -9.01 -12.18 -13.09
C PHE A 155 -8.68 -11.18 -14.21
N LYS A 156 -8.40 -9.93 -13.82
CA LYS A 156 -7.92 -8.85 -14.68
C LYS A 156 -6.43 -8.62 -14.41
N LYS A 157 -5.61 -8.65 -15.47
CA LYS A 157 -4.17 -8.39 -15.41
C LYS A 157 -3.89 -6.90 -15.35
N LEU A 158 -2.93 -6.48 -14.53
CA LEU A 158 -2.34 -5.14 -14.64
C LEU A 158 -1.42 -5.07 -15.87
N SER A 159 -1.39 -3.92 -16.54
CA SER A 159 -0.57 -3.71 -17.75
C SER A 159 0.93 -3.61 -17.48
N VAL A 160 1.33 -3.50 -16.22
CA VAL A 160 2.72 -3.24 -15.80
C VAL A 160 3.41 -4.54 -15.37
N ASN A 161 4.59 -4.79 -15.93
CA ASN A 161 5.48 -5.84 -15.46
C ASN A 161 6.14 -5.39 -14.13
N LEU A 162 5.88 -6.12 -13.06
CA LEU A 162 6.39 -5.88 -11.71
C LEU A 162 7.90 -6.08 -11.57
N ASN A 163 8.57 -6.70 -12.54
CA ASN A 163 10.03 -6.78 -12.57
C ASN A 163 10.65 -6.09 -13.79
N LYS A 164 9.98 -5.05 -14.31
CA LYS A 164 10.44 -4.30 -15.48
C LYS A 164 11.89 -3.82 -15.31
N GLY A 165 12.70 -4.02 -16.34
CA GLY A 165 14.10 -3.59 -16.33
C GLY A 165 15.06 -4.58 -15.65
N THR A 166 14.56 -5.74 -15.21
CA THR A 166 15.40 -6.87 -14.76
C THR A 166 15.53 -7.92 -15.87
N SER A 167 16.44 -8.89 -15.69
CA SER A 167 16.64 -10.03 -16.60
C SER A 167 15.75 -11.24 -16.27
N GLY A 168 14.86 -11.12 -15.28
CA GLY A 168 13.97 -12.20 -14.85
C GLY A 168 12.80 -12.44 -15.80
N LYS A 169 12.05 -13.53 -15.56
CA LYS A 169 10.76 -13.76 -16.24
C LYS A 169 9.77 -12.68 -15.83
N ASP A 170 8.94 -12.22 -16.76
CA ASP A 170 7.91 -11.23 -16.48
C ASP A 170 7.01 -11.63 -15.30
N VAL A 171 6.70 -10.65 -14.45
CA VAL A 171 5.85 -10.80 -13.28
C VAL A 171 4.67 -9.84 -13.42
N TYR A 172 3.43 -10.32 -13.33
CA TYR A 172 2.25 -9.46 -13.41
C TYR A 172 1.35 -9.65 -12.20
N ALA A 173 0.82 -8.54 -11.67
CA ALA A 173 -0.28 -8.57 -10.70
C ALA A 173 -1.64 -8.68 -11.39
N TRP A 174 -2.55 -9.34 -10.70
CA TRP A 174 -3.90 -9.61 -11.14
C TRP A 174 -4.89 -9.30 -10.03
N HIS A 175 -6.09 -8.86 -10.40
CA HIS A 175 -7.16 -8.60 -9.44
C HIS A 175 -8.50 -9.15 -9.91
N LYS A 176 -9.40 -9.39 -8.95
CA LYS A 176 -10.76 -9.87 -9.21
C LYS A 176 -11.75 -9.12 -8.33
N LYS A 177 -12.97 -8.99 -8.82
CA LYS A 177 -14.12 -8.48 -8.08
C LYS A 177 -15.29 -9.42 -8.27
N GLU A 178 -15.59 -10.19 -7.24
CA GLU A 178 -16.68 -11.17 -7.21
C GLU A 178 -17.30 -11.28 -5.82
N GLY A 179 -18.62 -11.13 -5.75
CA GLY A 179 -19.38 -11.26 -4.50
C GLY A 179 -19.02 -10.20 -3.45
N CYS A 180 -19.58 -10.36 -2.25
CA CYS A 180 -19.43 -9.45 -1.12
C CYS A 180 -18.89 -10.14 0.15
N GLU A 181 -18.30 -11.34 0.05
CA GLU A 181 -17.92 -12.13 1.23
C GLU A 181 -16.44 -12.00 1.63
N SER A 182 -15.52 -11.79 0.67
CA SER A 182 -14.07 -11.81 0.93
C SER A 182 -13.35 -10.56 0.39
N GLN A 183 -13.58 -9.39 1.00
CA GLN A 183 -12.98 -8.13 0.51
C GLN A 183 -11.58 -7.94 1.06
N ILE A 184 -10.70 -7.47 0.17
CA ILE A 184 -9.33 -7.13 0.53
C ILE A 184 -9.34 -5.80 1.28
N GLN A 185 -8.72 -5.77 2.46
CA GLN A 185 -8.60 -4.56 3.29
C GLN A 185 -7.16 -4.01 3.32
N ALA A 186 -6.17 -4.89 3.14
CA ALA A 186 -4.76 -4.52 3.19
C ALA A 186 -3.98 -5.21 2.06
N MET A 187 -2.96 -4.51 1.56
CA MET A 187 -1.97 -5.03 0.63
C MET A 187 -0.60 -4.54 1.07
N LEU A 188 0.30 -5.48 1.35
CA LEU A 188 1.67 -5.20 1.78
C LEU A 188 2.65 -5.94 0.87
N LEU A 189 3.79 -5.31 0.61
CA LEU A 189 4.94 -5.96 0.02
C LEU A 189 5.96 -6.22 1.14
N LEU A 190 6.30 -7.49 1.34
CA LEU A 190 7.19 -7.94 2.41
C LEU A 190 8.61 -8.11 1.88
N ILE A 191 9.54 -7.29 2.38
CA ILE A 191 10.97 -7.36 2.03
C ILE A 191 11.78 -8.24 2.99
N ASN A 192 11.22 -8.61 4.14
CA ASN A 192 11.84 -9.48 5.13
C ASN A 192 10.98 -10.72 5.41
N SER A 193 11.00 -11.69 4.50
CA SER A 193 10.23 -12.94 4.66
C SER A 193 10.57 -13.71 5.94
N LYS A 194 11.76 -13.49 6.52
CA LYS A 194 12.17 -14.14 7.78
C LYS A 194 11.44 -13.61 9.02
N ALA A 195 10.81 -12.44 8.95
CA ALA A 195 10.00 -11.89 10.06
C ALA A 195 8.57 -12.43 10.11
N TRP A 196 8.14 -13.15 9.06
CA TRP A 196 6.76 -13.60 8.86
C TRP A 196 6.62 -15.13 8.82
N ASN A 197 7.68 -15.85 9.22
CA ASN A 197 7.74 -17.31 9.33
C ASN A 197 7.74 -17.76 10.79
#